data_AF-A0A379MWI2-F1
#
_entry.id   AF-A0A379MWI2-F1
#
_cell.length_a   1.000
_cell.length_b   1.000
_cell.length_c   1.000
_cell.angle_alpha   90.00
_cell.angle_beta   90.00
_cell.angle_gamma   90.00
#
_symmetry.space_group_name_H-M   'P 1'
#
loop_
_entity.id
_entity.type
_entity.pdbx_description
1 polymer ?
#
loop_
_entity_poly.entity_id
_entity_poly.type
_entity_poly.pdbx_seq_one_letter_code
_entity_poly.pdbx_strand_id
1 'polypeptide(L)'
;MPKNASTGRHYSGINILILWGAVVEHGFPGQSWLTFRQALSLGGNVRKGARGTTVVYADRFTPEGEKRRARESGEDAQAIPFLKRFTVFNAAQCEGLPEDVTVNAPPPPQEMIEPQVEALIRASGIDFRIAGDRAFYVPALDYVQVPPPQAYFEPINWHRTALHELGHATGHSSRVGRDLTGGFGTKKYAFEELVALSGQSAPCLTHH
;
A
#
# COMPACT_ATOMS: atom_id res chain seq x y z
N MET A 1 -3.45 -0.05 -8.74
CA MET A 1 -3.14 -0.89 -7.56
C MET A 1 -3.42 -2.36 -7.85
N PRO A 2 -2.61 -3.30 -7.34
CA PRO A 2 -2.87 -4.74 -7.46
C PRO A 2 -4.17 -5.11 -6.74
N LYS A 3 -5.07 -5.81 -7.44
CA LYS A 3 -6.35 -6.27 -6.89
C LYS A 3 -6.57 -7.74 -7.20
N ASN A 4 -7.28 -8.43 -6.32
CA ASN A 4 -7.80 -9.76 -6.59
C ASN A 4 -9.03 -9.61 -7.49
N ALA A 5 -8.95 -10.10 -8.73
CA ALA A 5 -9.96 -9.79 -9.73
C ALA A 5 -11.30 -10.54 -9.51
N SER A 6 -11.29 -11.62 -8.72
CA SER A 6 -12.51 -12.36 -8.34
C SER A 6 -13.27 -11.69 -7.20
N THR A 7 -12.59 -10.99 -6.29
CA THR A 7 -13.23 -10.39 -5.10
C THR A 7 -13.24 -8.87 -5.10
N GLY A 8 -12.53 -8.23 -6.04
CA GLY A 8 -12.32 -6.79 -6.09
C GLY A 8 -11.39 -6.22 -5.00
N ARG A 9 -10.96 -7.04 -4.03
CA ARG A 9 -10.14 -6.58 -2.91
C ARG A 9 -8.73 -6.22 -3.35
N HIS A 10 -8.23 -5.08 -2.89
CA HIS A 10 -6.84 -4.68 -3.11
C HIS A 10 -5.87 -5.49 -2.25
N TYR A 11 -4.70 -5.79 -2.81
CA TYR A 11 -3.59 -6.33 -2.03
C TYR A 11 -2.96 -5.22 -1.17
N SER A 12 -2.38 -5.62 -0.03
CA SER A 12 -1.75 -4.71 0.93
C SER A 12 -0.34 -5.15 1.29
N GLY A 13 0.44 -4.22 1.87
CA GLY A 13 1.79 -4.48 2.36
C GLY A 13 2.75 -4.95 1.27
N ILE A 14 3.61 -5.91 1.63
CA ILE A 14 4.67 -6.42 0.73
C ILE A 14 4.14 -7.00 -0.58
N ASN A 15 2.90 -7.48 -0.60
CA ASN A 15 2.28 -8.01 -1.82
C ASN A 15 2.14 -6.94 -2.89
N ILE A 16 2.01 -5.65 -2.53
CA ILE A 16 1.98 -4.56 -3.52
C ILE A 16 3.29 -4.54 -4.31
N LEU A 17 4.42 -4.52 -3.59
CA LEU A 17 5.75 -4.46 -4.19
C LEU A 17 6.08 -5.71 -5.00
N ILE A 18 5.73 -6.90 -4.49
CA ILE A 18 5.92 -8.16 -5.21
C ILE A 18 5.16 -8.15 -6.54
N LEU A 19 3.90 -7.74 -6.52
CA LEU A 19 3.04 -7.76 -7.72
C LEU A 19 3.42 -6.67 -8.72
N TRP A 20 3.83 -5.48 -8.24
CA TRP A 20 4.40 -4.46 -9.12
C TRP A 20 5.69 -4.93 -9.79
N GLY A 21 6.60 -5.55 -9.03
CA GLY A 21 7.81 -6.15 -9.58
C GLY A 21 7.48 -7.15 -10.69
N ALA A 22 6.52 -8.06 -10.45
CA ALA A 22 6.10 -9.04 -11.45
C ALA A 22 5.46 -8.41 -12.69
N VAL A 23 4.69 -7.32 -12.55
CA VAL A 23 4.15 -6.57 -13.71
C VAL A 23 5.27 -5.97 -14.55
N VAL A 24 6.27 -5.34 -13.91
CA VAL A 24 7.39 -4.72 -14.62
C VAL A 24 8.28 -5.77 -15.27
N GLU A 25 8.63 -6.83 -14.56
CA GLU A 25 9.51 -7.91 -15.04
C GLU A 25 8.91 -8.64 -16.25
N HIS A 26 7.60 -8.88 -16.24
CA HIS A 26 6.94 -9.67 -17.28
C HIS A 26 6.13 -8.82 -18.28
N GLY A 27 6.10 -7.50 -18.11
CA GLY A 27 5.36 -6.58 -18.99
C GLY A 27 3.85 -6.82 -18.99
N PHE A 28 3.26 -7.21 -17.85
CA PHE A 28 1.82 -7.43 -17.79
C PHE A 28 1.06 -6.11 -17.99
N PRO A 29 -0.04 -6.10 -18.76
CA PRO A 29 -0.76 -4.87 -19.07
C PRO A 29 -1.52 -4.31 -17.85
N GLY A 30 -1.64 -5.11 -16.79
CA GLY A 30 -2.63 -4.90 -15.75
C GLY A 30 -2.26 -5.35 -14.36
N GLN A 31 -3.09 -4.93 -13.41
CA GLN A 31 -2.92 -5.19 -11.97
C GLN A 31 -4.04 -6.07 -11.39
N SER A 32 -4.72 -6.83 -12.25
CA SER A 32 -5.73 -7.82 -11.88
C SER A 32 -5.09 -9.19 -11.68
N TRP A 33 -5.24 -9.76 -10.50
CA TRP A 33 -4.59 -11.01 -10.09
C TRP A 33 -5.62 -12.05 -9.60
N LEU A 34 -5.37 -13.32 -9.88
CA LEU A 34 -6.26 -14.44 -9.56
C LEU A 34 -5.45 -15.66 -9.11
N THR A 35 -5.98 -16.45 -8.19
CA THR A 35 -5.47 -17.82 -8.01
C THR A 35 -5.96 -18.72 -9.15
N PHE A 36 -5.29 -19.85 -9.37
CA PHE A 36 -5.72 -20.83 -10.38
C PHE A 36 -7.19 -21.24 -10.20
N ARG A 37 -7.61 -21.52 -8.96
CA ARG A 37 -9.00 -21.89 -8.66
C ARG A 37 -9.99 -20.76 -8.93
N GLN A 38 -9.59 -19.50 -8.71
CA GLN A 38 -10.44 -18.35 -9.01
C GLN A 38 -10.61 -18.15 -10.53
N ALA A 39 -9.54 -18.34 -11.32
CA ALA A 39 -9.64 -18.29 -12.77
C ALA A 39 -10.64 -19.34 -13.28
N LEU A 40 -10.56 -20.58 -12.78
CA LEU A 40 -11.52 -21.65 -13.09
C LEU A 40 -12.95 -21.31 -12.68
N SER A 41 -13.16 -20.76 -11.47
CA SER A 41 -14.50 -20.41 -11.00
C SER A 41 -15.15 -19.28 -11.82
N LEU A 42 -14.34 -18.46 -12.48
CA LEU A 42 -14.81 -17.39 -13.37
C LEU A 42 -15.02 -17.88 -14.82
N GLY A 43 -14.89 -19.19 -15.09
CA GLY A 43 -15.05 -19.77 -16.42
C GLY A 43 -13.80 -19.71 -17.30
N GLY A 44 -12.71 -19.10 -16.81
CA GLY A 44 -11.44 -19.06 -17.50
C GLY A 44 -10.46 -20.15 -17.06
N ASN A 45 -9.27 -20.14 -17.62
CA ASN A 45 -8.18 -21.03 -17.23
C ASN A 45 -6.84 -20.30 -17.29
N VAL A 46 -5.86 -20.77 -16.53
CA VAL A 46 -4.49 -20.28 -16.65
C VAL A 46 -3.84 -20.96 -17.86
N ARG A 47 -3.23 -20.18 -18.76
CA ARG A 47 -2.58 -20.74 -19.95
C ARG A 47 -1.50 -21.74 -19.58
N LYS A 48 -1.41 -22.82 -20.35
CA LYS A 48 -0.40 -23.86 -20.12
C LYS A 48 1.01 -23.25 -20.18
N GLY A 49 1.82 -23.55 -19.16
CA GLY A 49 3.20 -23.06 -19.05
C GLY A 49 3.34 -21.69 -18.39
N ALA A 50 2.25 -21.00 -18.06
CA ALA A 50 2.32 -19.75 -17.30
C ALA A 50 2.91 -20.00 -15.90
N ARG A 51 3.78 -19.10 -15.45
CA ARG A 51 4.36 -19.13 -14.10
C ARG A 51 3.65 -18.12 -13.21
N GLY A 52 3.18 -18.58 -12.06
CA GLY A 52 2.50 -17.72 -11.10
C GLY A 52 3.47 -16.98 -10.19
N THR A 53 3.03 -15.84 -9.66
CA THR A 53 3.72 -15.03 -8.67
C THR A 53 3.31 -15.45 -7.27
N THR A 54 4.27 -15.57 -6.34
CA THR A 54 3.97 -15.95 -4.96
C THR A 54 3.68 -14.72 -4.12
N VAL A 55 2.51 -14.69 -3.47
CA VAL A 55 2.11 -13.68 -2.49
C VAL A 55 2.00 -14.31 -1.11
N VAL A 56 2.04 -13.48 -0.07
CA VAL A 56 2.00 -13.92 1.33
C VAL A 56 0.78 -13.39 2.06
N TYR A 57 0.21 -14.22 2.93
CA TYR A 57 -0.85 -13.83 3.86
C TYR A 57 -0.36 -14.14 5.28
N ALA A 58 -0.19 -13.08 6.07
CA ALA A 58 0.20 -13.18 7.47
C ALA A 58 -1.03 -12.89 8.34
N ASP A 59 -1.29 -13.75 9.32
CA ASP A 59 -2.40 -13.60 10.25
C ASP A 59 -2.08 -14.37 11.54
N ARG A 60 -2.91 -14.23 12.57
CA ARG A 60 -2.74 -14.90 13.86
C ARG A 60 -3.95 -15.76 14.16
N PHE A 61 -3.74 -16.90 14.79
CA PHE A 61 -4.83 -17.70 15.33
C PHE A 61 -4.57 -18.03 16.79
N THR A 62 -5.63 -18.11 17.58
CA THR A 62 -5.55 -18.48 18.99
C THR A 62 -6.02 -19.93 19.15
N PRO A 63 -5.15 -20.86 19.58
CA PRO A 63 -5.54 -22.25 19.84
C PRO A 63 -6.66 -22.35 20.89
N GLU A 64 -7.55 -23.33 20.77
CA GLU A 64 -8.65 -23.49 21.75
C GLU A 64 -8.17 -23.75 23.17
N GLY A 65 -7.07 -24.51 23.33
CA GLY A 65 -6.45 -24.73 24.63
C GLY A 65 -5.97 -23.43 25.29
N GLU A 66 -5.52 -22.47 24.48
CA GLU A 66 -5.10 -21.15 24.94
C GLU A 66 -6.28 -20.29 25.37
N LYS A 67 -7.36 -20.32 24.58
CA LYS A 67 -8.61 -19.65 24.94
C LYS A 67 -9.18 -20.16 26.25
N ARG A 68 -9.05 -21.48 26.51
CA ARG A 68 -9.49 -22.10 27.77
C ARG A 68 -8.62 -21.65 28.94
N ARG A 69 -7.29 -21.69 28.80
CA ARG A 69 -6.36 -21.22 29.84
C ARG A 69 -6.64 -19.76 30.22
N ALA A 70 -6.78 -18.89 29.23
CA ALA A 70 -7.10 -17.47 29.46
C ALA A 70 -8.41 -17.26 30.25
N ARG A 71 -9.43 -18.09 30.00
CA ARG A 71 -10.69 -18.06 30.77
C ARG A 71 -10.52 -18.52 32.22
N GLU A 72 -9.59 -19.44 32.48
CA GLU A 72 -9.37 -20.04 33.80
C GLU A 72 -8.37 -19.23 34.64
N SER A 73 -7.33 -18.66 34.04
CA SER A 73 -6.29 -17.88 34.74
C SER A 73 -6.58 -16.37 34.78
N GLY A 74 -7.48 -15.87 33.93
CA GLY A 74 -7.72 -14.42 33.77
C GLY A 74 -6.63 -13.69 32.99
N GLU A 75 -5.66 -14.42 32.41
CA GLU A 75 -4.60 -13.88 31.56
C GLU A 75 -5.03 -13.79 30.09
N ASP A 76 -4.31 -12.99 29.30
CA ASP A 76 -4.59 -12.84 27.86
C ASP A 76 -4.25 -14.11 27.06
N ALA A 77 -5.12 -14.46 26.10
CA ALA A 77 -4.90 -15.62 25.24
C ALA A 77 -3.79 -15.37 24.22
N GLN A 78 -2.76 -16.22 24.20
CA GLN A 78 -1.64 -16.09 23.28
C GLN A 78 -2.00 -16.48 21.83
N ALA A 79 -1.97 -15.52 20.91
CA ALA A 79 -2.19 -15.77 19.49
C ALA A 79 -0.89 -16.17 18.78
N ILE A 80 -0.91 -17.30 18.07
CA ILE A 80 0.20 -17.84 17.29
C ILE A 80 0.17 -17.22 15.87
N PRO A 81 1.25 -16.55 15.43
CA PRO A 81 1.34 -16.01 14.07
C PRO A 81 1.57 -17.14 13.06
N PHE A 82 1.00 -16.99 11.87
CA PHE A 82 1.27 -17.86 10.74
C PHE A 82 1.46 -17.06 9.45
N LEU A 83 2.18 -17.66 8.51
CA LEU A 83 2.39 -17.13 7.16
C LEU A 83 1.98 -18.18 6.14
N LYS A 84 0.97 -17.86 5.32
CA LYS A 84 0.56 -18.70 4.18
C LYS A 84 1.08 -18.09 2.89
N ARG A 85 1.59 -18.94 2.00
CA ARG A 85 1.96 -18.57 0.63
C ARG A 85 0.84 -18.96 -0.31
N PHE A 86 0.52 -18.07 -1.24
CA PHE A 86 -0.41 -18.32 -2.33
C PHE A 86 0.26 -18.02 -3.66
N THR A 87 -0.09 -18.79 -4.69
CA THR A 87 0.34 -18.52 -6.06
C THR A 87 -0.81 -17.85 -6.80
N VAL A 88 -0.53 -16.67 -7.36
CA VAL A 88 -1.48 -15.89 -8.16
C VAL A 88 -0.94 -15.69 -9.56
N PHE A 89 -1.84 -15.46 -10.50
CA PHE A 89 -1.59 -15.26 -11.91
C PHE A 89 -2.23 -13.92 -12.30
N ASN A 90 -1.54 -13.16 -13.13
CA ASN A 90 -2.11 -11.96 -13.71
C ASN A 90 -3.26 -12.36 -14.65
N ALA A 91 -4.31 -11.55 -14.76
CA ALA A 91 -5.41 -11.81 -15.69
C ALA A 91 -4.92 -12.02 -17.14
N ALA A 92 -3.83 -11.34 -17.54
CA ALA A 92 -3.18 -11.52 -18.84
C ALA A 92 -2.50 -12.89 -19.05
N GLN A 93 -2.36 -13.71 -18.01
CA GLN A 93 -1.87 -15.10 -18.09
C GLN A 93 -3.00 -16.12 -18.22
N CYS A 94 -4.24 -15.67 -18.14
CA CYS A 94 -5.42 -16.51 -18.26
C CYS A 94 -6.05 -16.39 -19.67
N GLU A 95 -6.94 -17.32 -19.97
CA GLU A 95 -7.78 -17.39 -21.15
C GLU A 95 -9.24 -17.66 -20.73
N GLY A 96 -10.21 -17.24 -21.54
CA GLY A 96 -11.63 -17.46 -21.23
C GLY A 96 -12.18 -16.71 -20.01
N LEU A 97 -11.45 -15.69 -19.52
CA LEU A 97 -11.96 -14.84 -18.44
C LEU A 97 -13.01 -13.84 -18.97
N PRO A 98 -14.00 -13.47 -18.15
CA PRO A 98 -14.91 -12.35 -18.43
C PRO A 98 -14.17 -11.05 -18.75
N GLU A 99 -14.71 -10.23 -19.65
CA GLU A 99 -14.04 -9.00 -20.12
C GLU A 99 -13.75 -8.02 -18.98
N ASP A 100 -14.69 -7.84 -18.05
CA ASP A 100 -14.59 -6.96 -16.87
C ASP A 100 -13.40 -7.31 -15.95
N VAL A 101 -12.94 -8.56 -15.96
CA VAL A 101 -11.77 -9.04 -15.21
C VAL A 101 -10.46 -8.67 -15.92
N THR A 102 -10.50 -8.58 -17.25
CA THR A 102 -9.33 -8.34 -18.12
C THR A 102 -9.07 -6.86 -18.43
N VAL A 103 -10.07 -5.98 -18.26
CA VAL A 103 -9.94 -4.55 -18.53
C VAL A 103 -9.05 -3.88 -17.49
N ASN A 104 -8.02 -3.19 -17.98
CA ASN A 104 -7.23 -2.27 -17.18
C ASN A 104 -7.91 -0.91 -17.17
N ALA A 105 -8.17 -0.39 -15.97
CA ALA A 105 -8.66 0.97 -15.84
C ALA A 105 -7.60 1.93 -16.43
N PRO A 106 -7.99 2.88 -17.29
CA PRO A 106 -7.06 3.91 -17.74
C PRO A 106 -6.56 4.71 -16.52
N PRO A 107 -5.33 5.28 -16.60
CA PRO A 107 -4.88 6.20 -15.56
C PRO A 107 -5.88 7.36 -15.43
N PRO A 108 -6.11 7.88 -14.21
CA PRO A 108 -6.98 9.02 -14.04
C PRO A 108 -6.44 10.23 -14.82
N PRO A 109 -7.33 11.07 -15.39
CA PRO A 109 -6.94 12.36 -15.96
C PRO A 109 -6.16 13.21 -14.93
N GLN A 110 -5.22 14.02 -15.41
CA GLN A 110 -4.38 14.83 -14.50
C GLN A 110 -5.21 15.81 -13.67
N GLU A 111 -6.32 16.32 -14.22
CA GLU A 111 -7.21 17.27 -13.53
C GLU A 111 -7.92 16.66 -12.31
N MET A 112 -7.98 15.32 -12.22
CA MET A 112 -8.57 14.62 -11.07
C MET A 112 -7.58 14.42 -9.91
N ILE A 113 -6.27 14.60 -10.13
CA ILE A 113 -5.24 14.31 -9.13
C ILE A 113 -5.19 15.42 -8.06
N GLU A 114 -5.22 16.68 -8.48
CA GLU A 114 -5.14 17.85 -7.59
C GLU A 114 -6.23 17.84 -6.50
N PRO A 115 -7.54 17.72 -6.83
CA PRO A 115 -8.59 17.70 -5.83
C PRO A 115 -8.48 16.54 -4.83
N GLN A 116 -7.94 15.40 -5.26
CA GLN A 116 -7.77 14.23 -4.40
C GLN A 116 -6.64 14.41 -3.39
N VAL A 117 -5.52 15.02 -3.80
CA VAL A 117 -4.40 15.30 -2.89
C VAL A 117 -4.80 16.35 -1.86
N GLU A 118 -5.50 17.41 -2.25
CA GLU A 118 -6.01 18.41 -1.30
C GLU A 118 -7.02 17.82 -0.31
N ALA A 119 -7.93 16.98 -0.79
CA ALA A 119 -8.88 16.28 0.06
C ALA A 119 -8.16 15.37 1.07
N LEU A 120 -7.11 14.66 0.65
CA LEU A 120 -6.31 13.80 1.50
C LEU A 120 -5.54 14.60 2.56
N ILE A 121 -4.88 15.70 2.17
CA ILE A 121 -4.18 16.60 3.11
C ILE A 121 -5.16 17.06 4.20
N ARG A 122 -6.35 17.52 3.79
CA ARG A 122 -7.38 17.98 4.74
C ARG A 122 -7.88 16.85 5.64
N ALA A 123 -8.17 15.69 5.08
CA ALA A 123 -8.67 14.54 5.82
C ALA A 123 -7.63 13.96 6.80
N SER A 124 -6.33 14.18 6.55
CA SER A 124 -5.26 13.69 7.42
C SER A 124 -5.27 14.33 8.81
N GLY A 125 -5.81 15.55 8.94
CA GLY A 125 -5.79 16.33 10.19
C GLY A 125 -4.40 16.78 10.65
N ILE A 126 -3.36 16.57 9.83
CA ILE A 126 -1.99 17.01 10.12
C ILE A 126 -1.89 18.51 9.81
N ASP A 127 -1.22 19.27 10.69
CA ASP A 127 -0.91 20.68 10.45
C ASP A 127 0.00 20.80 9.22
N PHE A 128 -0.56 21.28 8.10
CA PHE A 128 0.09 21.34 6.81
C PHE A 128 0.23 22.80 6.37
N ARG A 129 1.47 23.24 6.20
CA ARG A 129 1.82 24.64 5.96
C ARG A 129 2.47 24.82 4.61
N ILE A 130 2.01 25.81 3.84
CA ILE A 130 2.63 26.20 2.58
C ILE A 130 3.47 27.46 2.83
N ALA A 131 4.78 27.29 2.95
CA ALA A 131 5.71 28.38 3.28
C ALA A 131 7.18 28.01 3.00
N GLY A 132 8.02 29.03 2.85
CA GLY A 132 9.46 28.87 2.70
C GLY A 132 9.87 28.24 1.36
N ASP A 133 11.09 27.70 1.34
CA ASP A 133 11.77 27.17 0.15
C ASP A 133 12.16 25.69 0.29
N ARG A 134 11.83 25.05 1.42
CA ARG A 134 12.12 23.65 1.70
C ARG A 134 10.89 22.91 2.21
N ALA A 135 10.82 21.63 1.86
CA ALA A 135 9.83 20.69 2.38
C ALA A 135 10.44 19.86 3.51
N PHE A 136 9.66 19.64 4.58
CA PHE A 136 10.04 18.80 5.72
C PHE A 136 8.85 18.54 6.65
N TYR A 137 8.88 17.41 7.33
CA TYR A 137 8.10 17.15 8.54
C TYR A 137 8.92 17.44 9.80
N VAL A 138 8.31 18.07 10.83
CA VAL A 138 8.95 18.35 12.12
C VAL A 138 8.32 17.51 13.23
N PRO A 139 8.95 16.38 13.65
CA PRO A 139 8.37 15.49 14.65
C PRO A 139 8.08 16.13 16.00
N ALA A 140 8.93 17.06 16.45
CA ALA A 140 8.80 17.68 17.76
C ALA A 140 7.61 18.65 17.87
N LEU A 141 7.18 19.23 16.76
CA LEU A 141 6.08 20.21 16.68
C LEU A 141 4.88 19.68 15.90
N ASP A 142 4.98 18.46 15.39
CA ASP A 142 3.94 17.74 14.65
C ASP A 142 3.30 18.56 13.50
N TYR A 143 4.13 19.10 12.59
CA TYR A 143 3.65 19.76 11.38
C TYR A 143 4.49 19.42 10.16
N VAL A 144 3.84 19.49 8.99
CA VAL A 144 4.44 19.44 7.67
C VAL A 144 4.54 20.85 7.10
N GLN A 145 5.69 21.18 6.52
CA GLN A 145 5.84 22.38 5.70
C GLN A 145 6.30 21.99 4.31
N VAL A 146 5.72 22.63 3.30
CA VAL A 146 6.16 22.52 1.90
C VAL A 146 6.24 23.91 1.26
N PRO A 147 7.10 24.11 0.25
CA PRO A 147 7.11 25.34 -0.52
C PRO A 147 5.81 25.54 -1.30
N PRO A 148 5.50 26.77 -1.76
CA PRO A 148 4.40 27.02 -2.68
C PRO A 148 4.49 26.16 -3.96
N PRO A 149 3.37 25.68 -4.53
CA PRO A 149 3.37 24.92 -5.79
C PRO A 149 4.15 25.58 -6.93
N GLN A 150 4.16 26.91 -6.97
CA GLN A 150 4.87 27.72 -7.97
C GLN A 150 6.39 27.58 -7.89
N ALA A 151 6.94 27.05 -6.79
CA ALA A 151 8.36 26.73 -6.67
C ALA A 151 8.76 25.46 -7.45
N TYR A 152 7.80 24.71 -7.98
CA TYR A 152 8.02 23.45 -8.71
C TYR A 152 7.77 23.63 -10.20
N PHE A 153 8.63 23.02 -11.03
CA PHE A 153 8.51 23.08 -12.49
C PHE A 153 7.28 22.31 -13.01
N GLU A 154 6.96 21.18 -12.38
CA GLU A 154 5.78 20.38 -12.72
C GLU A 154 4.88 20.24 -11.48
N PRO A 155 3.56 20.50 -11.58
CA PRO A 155 2.62 20.39 -10.46
C PRO A 155 2.66 19.04 -9.75
N ILE A 156 2.87 17.94 -10.50
CA ILE A 156 2.97 16.59 -9.94
C ILE A 156 4.10 16.43 -8.92
N ASN A 157 5.20 17.18 -9.07
CA ASN A 157 6.33 17.10 -8.16
C ASN A 157 6.01 17.77 -6.82
N TRP A 158 5.18 18.81 -6.81
CA TRP A 158 4.66 19.37 -5.56
C TRP A 158 3.82 18.33 -4.80
N HIS A 159 2.92 17.63 -5.47
CA HIS A 159 2.10 16.59 -4.83
C HIS A 159 2.94 15.43 -4.28
N ARG A 160 3.95 14.98 -5.03
CA ARG A 160 4.90 13.96 -4.54
C ARG A 160 5.59 14.42 -3.25
N THR A 161 6.13 15.64 -3.24
CA THR A 161 6.76 16.18 -2.05
C THR A 161 5.78 16.30 -0.89
N ALA A 162 4.57 16.82 -1.11
CA ALA A 162 3.55 16.92 -0.06
C ALA A 162 3.19 15.56 0.55
N LEU A 163 2.96 14.54 -0.29
CA LEU A 163 2.63 13.20 0.15
C LEU A 163 3.81 12.51 0.85
N HIS A 164 5.06 12.82 0.46
CA HIS A 164 6.26 12.33 1.12
C HIS A 164 6.34 12.80 2.57
N GLU A 165 6.20 14.10 2.81
CA GLU A 165 6.26 14.66 4.15
C GLU A 165 5.06 14.21 5.01
N LEU A 166 3.88 14.06 4.42
CA LEU A 166 2.75 13.42 5.10
C LEU A 166 3.05 11.95 5.47
N GLY A 167 3.79 11.24 4.62
CA GLY A 167 4.29 9.89 4.89
C GLY A 167 5.12 9.85 6.18
N HIS A 168 6.07 10.78 6.34
CA HIS A 168 6.83 10.95 7.58
C HIS A 168 5.94 11.30 8.77
N ALA A 169 5.00 12.21 8.56
CA ALA A 169 4.09 12.62 9.61
C ALA A 169 3.33 11.42 10.19
N THR A 170 2.87 10.45 9.39
CA THR A 170 2.19 9.25 9.94
C THR A 170 3.00 8.50 11.02
N GLY A 171 4.33 8.66 11.05
CA GLY A 171 5.22 8.06 12.04
C GLY A 171 5.22 8.69 13.43
N HIS A 172 4.53 9.82 13.66
CA HIS A 172 4.47 10.47 14.98
C HIS A 172 3.96 9.54 16.09
N SER A 173 4.37 9.82 17.32
CA SER A 173 4.05 9.01 18.52
C SER A 173 2.56 8.89 18.80
N SER A 174 1.75 9.90 18.46
CA SER A 174 0.29 9.87 18.57
C SER A 174 -0.41 9.15 17.41
N ARG A 175 0.34 8.68 16.40
CA ARG A 175 -0.17 8.01 15.19
C ARG A 175 0.35 6.56 15.11
N VAL A 176 1.18 6.24 14.12
CA VAL A 176 1.76 4.87 14.00
C VAL A 176 2.85 4.63 15.04
N GLY A 177 3.47 5.70 15.56
CA GLY A 177 4.50 5.59 16.59
C GLY A 177 5.79 4.93 16.11
N ARG A 178 6.31 5.36 14.95
CA ARG A 178 7.60 4.89 14.42
C ARG A 178 8.77 5.62 15.09
N ASP A 179 9.94 4.98 15.10
CA ASP A 179 11.18 5.61 15.54
C ASP A 179 11.68 6.57 14.46
N LEU A 180 11.37 7.86 14.61
CA LEU A 180 11.82 8.94 13.74
C LEU A 180 13.18 9.53 14.18
N THR A 181 13.92 8.83 15.06
CA THR A 181 15.26 9.26 15.48
C THR A 181 16.32 8.82 14.46
N GLY A 182 17.37 9.63 14.35
CA GLY A 182 18.48 9.38 13.44
C GLY A 182 18.58 10.49 12.40
N GLY A 183 19.75 11.13 12.34
CA GLY A 183 19.99 12.20 11.37
C GLY A 183 20.17 11.68 9.95
N PHE A 184 20.19 12.62 9.01
CA PHE A 184 20.49 12.39 7.61
C PHE A 184 21.73 11.51 7.43
N GLY A 185 21.66 10.53 6.53
CA GLY A 185 22.75 9.60 6.23
C GLY A 185 22.89 8.40 7.19
N THR A 186 22.04 8.28 8.22
CA THR A 186 22.02 7.10 9.09
C THR A 186 21.14 5.97 8.53
N LYS A 187 21.35 4.73 8.99
CA LYS A 187 20.50 3.58 8.61
C LYS A 187 19.05 3.76 9.03
N LYS A 188 18.81 4.36 10.20
CA LYS A 188 17.45 4.65 10.69
C LYS A 188 16.73 5.64 9.79
N TYR A 189 17.42 6.72 9.42
CA TYR A 189 16.93 7.70 8.46
C TYR A 189 16.60 7.06 7.11
N ALA A 190 17.52 6.28 6.53
CA ALA A 190 17.28 5.60 5.25
C ALA A 190 16.10 4.62 5.28
N PHE A 191 15.87 3.96 6.43
CA PHE A 191 14.71 3.09 6.61
C PHE A 191 13.40 3.89 6.62
N GLU A 192 13.35 5.00 7.33
CA GLU A 192 12.17 5.87 7.40
C GLU A 192 11.86 6.53 6.05
N GLU A 193 12.87 6.96 5.30
CA GLU A 193 12.73 7.44 3.91
C GLU A 193 12.08 6.38 3.01
N LEU A 194 12.50 5.11 3.15
CA LEU A 194 11.90 4.01 2.40
C LEU A 194 10.44 3.76 2.81
N VAL A 195 10.11 3.91 4.10
CA VAL A 195 8.73 3.82 4.60
C VAL A 195 7.87 4.98 4.05
N ALA A 196 8.35 6.22 4.12
CA ALA A 196 7.65 7.39 3.62
C ALA A 196 7.43 7.32 2.10
N LEU A 197 8.44 6.88 1.34
CA LEU A 197 8.32 6.65 -0.11
C LEU A 197 7.31 5.54 -0.43
N SER A 198 7.33 4.44 0.33
CA SER A 198 6.38 3.34 0.13
C SER A 198 4.94 3.79 0.45
N GLY A 199 4.76 4.59 1.51
CA GLY A 199 3.46 5.13 1.93
C GLY A 199 2.82 6.05 0.88
N GLN A 200 3.62 6.87 0.19
CA GLN A 200 3.14 7.70 -0.94
C GLN A 200 2.56 6.86 -2.08
N SER A 201 3.15 5.70 -2.34
CA SER A 201 2.76 4.83 -3.47
C SER A 201 1.56 3.93 -3.13
N ALA A 202 1.25 3.76 -1.84
CA ALA A 202 0.15 2.95 -1.35
C ALA A 202 -0.74 3.76 -0.37
N PRO A 203 -1.39 4.86 -0.83
CA PRO A 203 -2.30 5.60 0.03
C PRO A 203 -3.42 4.68 0.52
N CYS A 204 -3.83 4.83 1.78
CA CYS A 204 -4.92 4.08 2.38
C CYS A 204 -6.19 4.21 1.52
N LEU A 205 -6.49 3.15 0.75
CA LEU A 205 -7.81 2.93 0.16
C LEU A 205 -8.75 2.42 1.25
N THR A 206 -9.13 3.31 2.17
CA THR A 206 -10.30 3.12 3.04
C THR A 206 -11.33 4.17 2.66
N HIS A 207 -12.02 3.93 1.56
CA HIS A 207 -13.39 4.43 1.44
C HIS A 207 -14.25 3.49 2.26
N HIS A 208 -14.76 4.00 3.38
CA HIS A 208 -15.88 3.39 4.10
C HIS A 208 -17.14 3.41 3.23
#